data_AF-A0A1V5NH59-F1
#
_entry.id   AF-A0A1V5NH59-F1
#
_cell.length_a   1.000
_cell.length_b   1.000
_cell.length_c   1.000
_cell.angle_alpha   90.00
_cell.angle_beta   90.00
_cell.angle_gamma   90.00
#
_symmetry.space_group_name_H-M   'P 1'
#
loop_
_entity.id
_entity.type
_entity.pdbx_description
1 polymer ?
#
loop_
_entity_poly.entity_id
_entity_poly.type
_entity_poly.pdbx_seq_one_letter_code
_entity_poly.pdbx_strand_id
1 'polypeptide(L)'
;MLKPATPGTTIVAGGSVRVVAELAGITDILSKIMGSSNKINNVAATIQALSSFHPDIVEKIKKLSKENVATTTQTEPEATETANKSSAKDKVVNNQEETKKSKAKTA
;
A
#
# COMPACT_ATOMS: atom_id res chain seq x y z
N MET A 1 -1.60 8.38 -2.09
CA MET A 1 -1.23 7.52 -0.94
C MET A 1 -2.05 7.96 0.26
N LEU A 2 -2.72 7.01 0.94
CA LEU A 2 -3.54 7.25 2.14
C LEU A 2 -2.86 6.60 3.35
N LYS A 3 -2.81 7.30 4.48
CA LYS A 3 -2.22 6.80 5.74
C LYS A 3 -3.13 7.18 6.91
N PRO A 4 -3.41 6.24 7.86
CA PRO A 4 -4.13 6.58 9.07
C PRO A 4 -3.34 7.60 9.89
N ALA A 5 -4.04 8.56 10.49
CA ALA A 5 -3.47 9.61 11.32
C ALA A 5 -3.74 9.35 12.81
N THR A 6 -3.02 10.06 13.68
CA THR A 6 -3.29 10.08 15.12
C THR A 6 -4.61 10.83 15.38
N PRO A 7 -5.42 10.44 16.38
CA PRO A 7 -6.65 11.18 16.70
C PRO A 7 -6.37 12.67 16.94
N GLY A 8 -7.22 13.53 16.37
CA GLY A 8 -7.09 14.98 16.46
C GLY A 8 -6.19 15.62 15.40
N THR A 9 -5.74 14.86 14.39
CA THR A 9 -4.96 15.39 13.25
C THR A 9 -5.84 16.08 12.22
N THR A 10 -7.13 15.75 12.17
CA THR A 10 -8.07 16.14 11.11
C THR A 10 -7.65 15.65 9.71
N ILE A 11 -8.35 16.11 8.67
CA ILE A 11 -8.12 15.69 7.27
C ILE A 11 -7.02 16.54 6.64
N VAL A 12 -5.82 15.97 6.51
CA VAL A 12 -4.70 16.60 5.79
C VAL A 12 -4.55 15.94 4.42
N ALA A 13 -5.23 16.49 3.43
CA ALA A 13 -5.30 15.93 2.07
C ALA A 13 -5.45 17.01 0.98
N GLY A 14 -5.13 16.65 -0.26
CA GLY A 14 -5.45 17.49 -1.43
C GLY A 14 -6.96 17.60 -1.66
N GLY A 15 -7.43 18.70 -2.26
CA GLY A 15 -8.86 19.03 -2.32
C GLY A 15 -9.79 17.92 -2.84
N SER A 16 -9.40 17.20 -3.89
CA SER A 16 -10.20 16.06 -4.41
C SER A 16 -10.32 14.91 -3.41
N VAL A 17 -9.26 14.59 -2.69
CA VAL A 17 -9.25 13.51 -1.69
C VAL A 17 -10.00 13.95 -0.43
N ARG A 18 -9.85 15.22 -0.05
CA ARG A 18 -10.49 15.80 1.13
C ARG A 18 -12.01 15.71 1.06
N VAL A 19 -12.61 16.12 -0.06
CA VAL A 19 -14.08 16.04 -0.24
C VAL A 19 -14.58 14.60 -0.11
N VAL A 20 -13.87 13.64 -0.71
CA VAL A 20 -14.24 12.23 -0.61
C VAL A 20 -14.12 11.72 0.84
N ALA A 21 -13.05 12.08 1.54
CA ALA A 21 -12.84 11.68 2.93
C ALA A 21 -13.89 12.28 3.89
N GLU A 22 -14.25 13.54 3.69
CA GLU A 22 -15.31 14.22 4.46
C GLU A 22 -16.66 13.53 4.25
N LEU A 23 -17.03 13.21 3.00
CA LEU A 23 -18.28 12.50 2.69
C LEU A 23 -18.30 11.06 3.21
N ALA A 24 -17.13 10.41 3.28
CA ALA A 24 -16.99 9.08 3.86
C ALA A 24 -17.03 9.08 5.40
N GLY A 25 -17.10 10.25 6.05
CA GLY A 25 -17.12 10.35 7.52
C GLY A 25 -15.76 10.09 8.18
N ILE A 26 -14.65 10.20 7.45
CA ILE A 26 -13.31 9.99 7.98
C ILE A 26 -12.85 11.27 8.69
N THR A 27 -12.53 11.17 9.98
CA THR A 27 -12.11 12.34 10.78
C THR A 27 -10.62 12.66 10.61
N ASP A 28 -9.77 11.65 10.65
CA ASP A 28 -8.32 11.80 10.77
C ASP A 28 -7.60 10.98 9.69
N ILE A 29 -7.01 11.67 8.72
CA ILE A 29 -6.28 11.02 7.62
C ILE A 29 -5.17 11.91 7.06
N LEU A 30 -4.03 11.29 6.76
CA LEU A 30 -2.94 11.91 6.02
C LEU A 30 -2.96 11.38 4.59
N SER A 31 -2.92 12.29 3.61
CA SER A 31 -2.89 11.93 2.20
C SER A 31 -1.99 12.83 1.38
N LYS A 32 -1.31 12.20 0.41
CA LYS A 32 -0.61 12.89 -0.65
C LYS A 32 -0.95 12.28 -2.01
N ILE A 33 -1.36 13.14 -2.94
CA ILE A 33 -1.54 12.80 -4.35
C ILE A 33 -0.15 12.66 -4.97
N MET A 34 0.11 11.51 -5.59
CA MET A 34 1.37 11.19 -6.27
C MET A 34 1.06 10.90 -7.73
N GLY A 35 1.92 11.37 -8.65
CA GLY A 35 1.67 11.27 -10.08
C GLY A 35 0.85 12.43 -10.61
N SER A 36 -0.35 12.15 -11.12
CA SER A 36 -1.18 13.15 -11.82
C SER A 36 -1.95 14.09 -10.88
N SER A 37 -2.09 15.35 -11.30
CA SER A 37 -2.93 16.36 -10.64
C SER A 37 -4.40 16.34 -11.12
N ASN A 38 -4.77 15.43 -12.03
CA ASN A 38 -6.15 15.34 -12.54
C ASN A 38 -7.13 14.94 -11.42
N LYS A 39 -8.04 15.86 -11.09
CA LYS A 39 -9.02 15.71 -10.00
C LYS A 39 -9.94 14.50 -10.19
N ILE A 40 -10.40 14.23 -11.40
CA ILE A 40 -11.33 13.12 -11.69
C ILE A 40 -10.65 11.78 -11.35
N ASN A 41 -9.42 11.59 -11.84
CA ASN A 41 -8.66 10.38 -11.58
C ASN A 41 -8.29 10.25 -10.10
N ASN A 42 -7.98 11.36 -9.44
CA ASN A 42 -7.67 11.35 -8.00
C ASN A 42 -8.89 10.96 -7.15
N VAL A 43 -10.09 11.40 -7.50
CA VAL A 43 -11.33 10.95 -6.85
C VAL A 43 -11.54 9.45 -7.09
N ALA A 44 -11.46 9.00 -8.35
CA ALA A 44 -11.64 7.59 -8.69
C ALA A 44 -10.63 6.68 -7.96
N ALA A 45 -9.36 7.07 -7.93
CA ALA A 45 -8.32 6.35 -7.21
C ALA A 45 -8.55 6.33 -5.70
N THR A 46 -9.09 7.41 -5.13
CA THR A 46 -9.42 7.47 -3.69
C THR A 46 -10.56 6.51 -3.34
N ILE A 47 -11.62 6.51 -4.14
CA ILE A 47 -12.76 5.58 -3.95
C ILE A 47 -12.27 4.15 -4.05
N GLN A 48 -11.49 3.81 -5.08
CA GLN A 48 -10.93 2.47 -5.25
C GLN A 48 -10.06 2.05 -4.05
N ALA A 49 -9.23 2.95 -3.52
CA ALA A 49 -8.37 2.67 -2.38
C ALA A 49 -9.14 2.45 -1.07
N LEU A 50 -10.26 3.14 -0.87
CA LEU A 50 -11.13 2.93 0.28
C LEU A 50 -11.94 1.63 0.14
N SER A 51 -12.39 1.30 -1.07
CA SER A 51 -13.11 0.04 -1.34
C SER A 51 -12.22 -1.19 -1.18
N SER A 52 -10.92 -1.09 -1.41
CA SER A 52 -9.98 -2.20 -1.22
C SER A 52 -9.46 -2.36 0.22
N PHE A 53 -9.90 -1.50 1.15
CA PHE A 53 -9.48 -1.58 2.54
C PHE A 53 -10.30 -2.64 3.30
N HIS A 54 -9.64 -3.69 3.76
CA HIS A 54 -10.26 -4.79 4.49
C HIS A 54 -9.76 -4.82 5.96
N PRO A 55 -10.56 -4.33 6.93
CA PRO A 55 -10.15 -4.30 8.34
C PRO A 55 -9.97 -5.71 8.93
N ASP A 56 -10.79 -6.68 8.52
CA ASP A 56 -10.78 -8.06 9.03
C ASP A 56 -9.41 -8.75 8.83
N ILE A 57 -8.79 -8.47 7.68
CA ILE A 57 -7.48 -9.03 7.34
C ILE A 57 -6.40 -8.44 8.26
N VAL A 58 -6.46 -7.13 8.54
CA VAL A 58 -5.51 -6.45 9.42
C VAL A 58 -5.60 -7.01 10.84
N GLU A 59 -6.81 -7.27 11.34
CA GLU A 59 -7.00 -7.89 12.65
C GLU A 59 -6.46 -9.32 12.70
N LYS A 60 -6.70 -10.12 11.66
CA LYS A 60 -6.19 -11.48 11.57
C LYS A 60 -4.66 -11.50 11.60
N ILE A 61 -4.02 -10.62 10.83
CA ILE A 61 -2.55 -10.45 10.82
C ILE A 61 -2.02 -10.06 12.21
N LYS A 62 -2.68 -9.13 12.91
CA LYS A 62 -2.30 -8.74 14.28
C LYS A 62 -2.45 -9.88 15.30
N LYS A 63 -3.42 -10.77 15.12
CA LYS A 63 -3.62 -11.96 15.99
C LYS A 63 -2.51 -12.99 15.75
N LEU A 64 -2.28 -13.33 14.48
CA LEU A 64 -1.20 -14.22 14.04
C LEU A 64 0.17 -13.74 14.52
N SER A 65 0.44 -12.42 14.50
CA SER A 65 1.73 -11.89 14.96
C SER A 65 1.92 -11.98 16.47
N LYS A 66 0.85 -11.96 17.28
CA LYS A 66 0.95 -12.09 18.75
C LYS A 66 1.22 -13.52 19.19
N GLU A 67 0.65 -14.49 18.49
CA GLU A 67 0.87 -15.92 18.77
C GLU A 67 2.32 -16.33 18.51
N ASN A 68 2.98 -15.74 17.50
CA ASN A 68 4.36 -16.08 17.14
C ASN A 68 5.45 -15.36 17.99
N VAL A 69 5.11 -14.32 18.77
CA VAL A 69 6.09 -13.59 19.61
C VAL A 69 6.15 -14.13 21.04
N ALA A 70 5.13 -14.86 21.50
CA ALA A 70 5.10 -15.44 22.86
C ALA A 70 6.12 -16.57 23.09
N THR A 71 6.89 -16.99 22.06
CA THR A 71 7.91 -18.05 22.18
C THR A 71 9.35 -17.51 22.34
N THR A 72 9.58 -16.20 22.30
CA THR A 72 10.94 -15.65 22.44
C THR A 72 10.97 -14.45 23.39
N THR A 73 10.97 -14.72 24.69
CA THR A 73 11.48 -13.81 25.72
C THR A 73 12.86 -14.38 26.09
N GLN A 74 13.97 -13.68 25.93
CA GLN A 74 14.48 -12.69 26.87
C GLN A 74 15.67 -11.92 26.26
N THR A 75 15.87 -10.69 26.77
CA THR A 75 17.03 -9.79 26.66
C THR A 75 16.92 -8.65 25.62
N GLU A 76 16.35 -7.52 26.06
CA GLU A 76 16.88 -6.17 25.73
C GLU A 76 18.29 -6.03 26.37
N PRO A 77 19.25 -5.21 25.89
CA PRO A 77 19.03 -3.86 25.35
C PRO A 77 19.97 -3.41 24.20
N GLU A 78 19.79 -2.14 23.81
CA GLU A 78 20.76 -1.21 23.18
C GLU A 78 20.68 -0.86 21.69
N ALA A 79 20.43 0.44 21.49
CA ALA A 79 21.14 1.38 20.60
C ALA A 79 21.17 1.17 19.07
N THR A 80 20.53 2.13 18.40
CA THR A 80 20.99 2.91 17.23
C THR A 80 22.25 2.42 16.47
N GLU A 81 22.10 2.20 15.16
CA GLU A 81 22.88 2.76 14.03
C GLU A 81 22.64 1.91 12.76
N THR A 82 22.09 2.48 11.69
CA THR A 82 22.80 2.94 10.47
C THR A 82 22.87 1.90 9.35
N ALA A 83 22.38 2.34 8.19
CA ALA A 83 22.58 1.90 6.81
C ALA A 83 23.58 0.75 6.52
N ASN A 84 23.20 -0.20 5.66
CA ASN A 84 23.89 -0.38 4.37
C ASN A 84 23.11 -1.18 3.33
N LYS A 85 23.30 -0.74 2.08
CA LYS A 85 22.97 -1.33 0.79
C LYS A 85 23.99 -2.43 0.45
N SER A 86 23.53 -3.63 0.12
CA SER A 86 24.25 -4.59 -0.73
C SER A 86 23.34 -5.80 -0.99
N SER A 87 22.69 -5.96 -2.15
CA SER A 87 23.20 -6.56 -3.39
C SER A 87 23.85 -7.95 -3.26
N ALA A 88 23.06 -9.00 -3.52
CA ALA A 88 23.48 -10.25 -4.19
C ALA A 88 22.19 -10.98 -4.66
N LYS A 89 21.75 -10.77 -5.90
CA LYS A 89 21.87 -11.71 -7.04
C LYS A 89 21.51 -13.15 -6.68
N ASP A 90 20.32 -13.59 -7.10
CA ASP A 90 20.17 -14.87 -7.80
C ASP A 90 19.11 -14.81 -8.93
N LYS A 91 19.66 -14.91 -10.14
CA LYS A 91 19.19 -15.43 -11.44
C LYS A 91 17.66 -15.65 -11.62
N VAL A 92 17.01 -14.90 -12.52
CA VAL A 92 16.88 -15.20 -13.96
C VAL A 92 16.40 -16.64 -14.24
N VAL A 93 15.09 -16.80 -14.46
CA VAL A 93 14.54 -17.76 -15.42
C VAL A 93 13.33 -17.09 -16.09
N ASN A 94 13.53 -16.69 -17.34
CA ASN A 94 12.51 -16.25 -18.28
C ASN A 94 12.32 -17.40 -19.26
N ASN A 95 11.14 -18.03 -19.31
CA ASN A 95 10.79 -18.93 -20.41
C ASN A 95 9.54 -18.39 -21.11
N GLN A 96 9.80 -17.81 -22.28
CA GLN A 96 8.86 -17.76 -23.39
C GLN A 96 8.78 -19.17 -23.99
N GLU A 97 7.57 -19.65 -24.24
CA GLU A 97 7.19 -20.69 -25.20
C GLU A 97 5.64 -20.72 -25.17
N GLU A 98 4.85 -20.66 -26.24
CA GLU A 98 5.09 -20.96 -27.65
C GLU A 98 4.22 -20.09 -28.59
N THR A 99 4.77 -19.94 -29.79
CA THR A 99 4.21 -19.40 -31.02
C THR A 99 3.09 -20.25 -31.65
N LYS A 100 2.33 -19.61 -32.56
CA LYS A 100 1.59 -20.16 -33.74
C LYS A 100 0.07 -20.27 -33.63
N LYS A 101 -0.59 -19.13 -33.90
CA LYS A 101 -1.78 -19.09 -34.76
C LYS A 101 -1.58 -17.95 -35.77
N SER A 102 -0.71 -18.18 -36.74
CA SER A 102 -1.08 -18.56 -38.11
C SER A 102 -1.85 -17.46 -38.84
N LYS A 103 -1.09 -16.78 -39.71
CA LYS A 103 -1.41 -16.52 -41.12
C LYS A 103 -2.56 -15.54 -41.44
N ALA A 104 -2.12 -14.43 -42.05
CA ALA A 104 -2.57 -13.94 -43.35
C ALA A 104 -3.86 -13.09 -43.45
N LYS A 105 -3.66 -11.78 -43.60
CA LYS A 105 -4.27 -10.85 -44.59
C LYS A 105 -3.78 -9.44 -44.18
N THR A 106 -2.80 -8.79 -44.80
CA THR A 106 -2.60 -8.37 -46.21
C THR A 106 -3.77 -7.56 -46.76
N ALA A 107 -3.69 -6.24 -46.65
CA ALA A 107 -3.71 -5.24 -47.73
C ALA A 107 -3.94 -3.86 -47.11
#